data_AF-N9TW20-F1
#
_entry.id   AF-N9TW20-F1
#
_cell.length_a   1.000
_cell.length_b   1.000
_cell.length_c   1.000
_cell.angle_alpha   90.00
_cell.angle_beta   90.00
_cell.angle_gamma   90.00
#
_symmetry.space_group_name_H-M   'P 1'
#
loop_
_entity.id
_entity.type
_entity.pdbx_description
1 polymer ?
#
loop_
_entity_poly.entity_id
_entity_poly.type
_entity_poly.pdbx_seq_one_letter_code
_entity_poly.pdbx_strand_id
1 'polypeptide(L)'
;MVGITVSSGYNQSYTVSGDAICQLISQCASDTNFLKLDAEPKIIYNKDYSNASFIIDVKVKKNKNIAEIIENFATEFETRFKSLIDIKPHDIRVCYVGSY
;
A
#
# COMPACT_ATOMS: atom_id res chain seq x y z
N MET A 1 12.01 14.77 4.99
CA MET A 1 10.75 13.98 5.00
C MET A 1 10.48 13.57 3.57
N VAL A 2 10.37 12.27 3.29
CA VAL A 2 10.04 11.76 1.94
C VAL A 2 8.58 11.30 1.95
N GLY A 3 7.83 11.62 0.91
CA GLY A 3 6.39 11.41 0.86
C GLY A 3 5.80 11.74 -0.51
N ILE A 4 4.50 11.55 -0.66
CA ILE A 4 3.76 11.89 -1.88
C ILE A 4 3.19 13.30 -1.74
N THR A 5 3.54 14.18 -2.66
CA THR A 5 3.04 15.55 -2.73
C THR A 5 1.78 15.59 -3.57
N VAL A 6 0.69 16.06 -2.97
CA VAL A 6 -0.63 16.15 -3.59
C VAL A 6 -1.02 17.63 -3.67
N SER A 7 -1.36 18.09 -4.87
CA SER A 7 -1.92 19.42 -5.07
C SER A 7 -3.39 19.42 -4.65
N SER A 8 -3.76 20.25 -3.69
CA SER A 8 -5.15 20.56 -3.43
C SER A 8 -5.59 21.69 -4.37
N GLY A 9 -6.83 21.67 -4.84
CA GLY A 9 -7.38 22.62 -5.82
C GLY A 9 -7.40 24.10 -5.40
N TYR A 10 -6.77 24.46 -4.28
CA TYR A 10 -6.70 25.79 -3.68
C TYR A 10 -5.29 26.40 -3.72
N ASN A 11 -4.52 26.19 -4.80
CA ASN A 11 -3.11 26.63 -4.90
C ASN A 11 -2.25 26.22 -3.68
N GLN A 12 -2.59 25.08 -3.07
CA GLN A 12 -1.90 24.54 -1.92
C GLN A 12 -1.51 23.11 -2.24
N SER A 13 -0.42 22.65 -1.64
CA SER A 13 -0.03 21.25 -1.69
C SER A 13 0.17 20.74 -0.27
N TYR A 14 -0.09 19.46 -0.08
CA TYR A 14 0.25 18.75 1.14
C TYR A 14 1.08 17.52 0.80
N THR A 15 1.87 17.06 1.75
CA THR A 15 2.67 15.84 1.60
C THR A 15 2.15 14.77 2.54
N VAL A 16 1.78 13.63 1.98
CA VAL A 16 1.53 12.41 2.77
C VAL A 16 2.87 11.75 3.03
N SER A 17 3.25 11.62 4.30
CA SER A 17 4.52 11.01 4.67
C SER A 17 4.58 9.52 4.31
N GLY A 18 5.78 9.00 4.04
CA GLY A 18 5.99 7.57 3.89
C GLY A 18 5.43 6.77 5.07
N ASP A 19 5.61 7.26 6.30
CA ASP A 19 5.09 6.60 7.51
C ASP A 19 3.56 6.46 7.49
N ALA A 20 2.83 7.49 7.05
CA ALA A 20 1.38 7.41 6.93
C ALA A 20 0.95 6.36 5.90
N ILE A 21 1.72 6.21 4.82
CA ILE A 21 1.47 5.18 3.80
C ILE A 21 1.82 3.78 4.34
N CYS A 22 2.92 3.62 5.08
CA CYS A 22 3.26 2.36 5.74
C CYS A 22 2.20 1.96 6.78
N GLN A 23 1.66 2.92 7.52
CA GLN A 23 0.54 2.69 8.44
C GLN A 23 -0.72 2.26 7.70
N LEU A 24 -1.05 2.91 6.57
CA LEU A 24 -2.17 2.51 5.72
C LEU A 24 -2.03 1.06 5.25
N ILE A 25 -0.86 0.67 4.75
CA ILE A 25 -0.57 -0.71 4.32
C ILE A 25 -0.73 -1.68 5.50
N SER A 26 -0.22 -1.33 6.67
CA SER A 26 -0.33 -2.15 7.89
C SER A 26 -1.78 -2.35 8.34
N GLN A 27 -2.59 -1.30 8.22
CA GLN A 27 -4.03 -1.37 8.50
C GLN A 27 -4.75 -2.28 7.48
N CYS A 28 -4.52 -2.09 6.18
CA CYS A 28 -5.09 -2.95 5.15
C CYS A 28 -4.72 -4.43 5.35
N ALA A 29 -3.47 -4.70 5.75
CA ALA A 29 -3.01 -6.05 6.04
C ALA A 29 -3.69 -6.65 7.27
N SER A 30 -3.92 -5.84 8.31
CA SER A 30 -4.62 -6.27 9.53
C SER A 30 -6.11 -6.55 9.30
N ASP A 31 -6.73 -5.78 8.41
CA ASP A 31 -8.13 -5.93 8.04
C ASP A 31 -8.34 -7.07 7.01
N THR A 32 -7.28 -7.47 6.29
CA THR A 32 -7.34 -8.60 5.37
C THR A 32 -7.16 -9.91 6.14
N ASN A 33 -8.26 -10.65 6.30
CA ASN A 33 -8.23 -11.95 6.95
C ASN A 33 -7.17 -12.89 6.33
N PHE A 34 -6.43 -13.57 7.21
CA PHE A 34 -5.43 -14.58 6.85
C PHE A 34 -4.17 -14.06 6.14
N LEU A 35 -3.93 -12.76 6.16
CA LEU A 35 -2.72 -12.13 5.64
C LEU A 35 -1.90 -11.51 6.79
N LYS A 36 -0.58 -11.55 6.66
CA LYS A 36 0.37 -10.83 7.52
C LYS A 36 1.46 -10.20 6.65
N LEU A 37 1.93 -9.02 7.04
CA LEU A 37 3.17 -8.48 6.49
C LEU A 37 4.36 -9.28 7.01
N ASP A 38 5.33 -9.55 6.15
CA ASP A 38 6.59 -10.20 6.54
C ASP A 38 7.70 -9.19 6.85
N ALA A 39 7.69 -8.06 6.15
CA ALA A 39 8.65 -6.98 6.28
C ALA A 39 7.97 -5.62 6.16
N GLU A 40 8.72 -4.56 6.45
CA GLU A 40 8.27 -3.19 6.19
C GLU A 40 8.07 -2.99 4.67
N PRO A 41 6.93 -2.43 4.22
CA PRO A 41 6.70 -2.18 2.81
C PRO A 41 7.74 -1.24 2.21
N LYS A 42 8.20 -1.55 0.99
CA LYS A 42 9.12 -0.67 0.26
C LYS A 42 8.32 0.28 -0.63
N ILE A 43 8.55 1.57 -0.46
CA ILE A 43 7.94 2.64 -1.26
C ILE A 43 8.97 3.16 -2.27
N ILE A 44 8.61 3.20 -3.55
CA ILE A 44 9.43 3.73 -4.63
C ILE A 44 8.70 4.94 -5.22
N TYR A 45 9.13 6.15 -4.85
CA TYR A 45 8.56 7.39 -5.35
C TYR A 45 8.91 7.61 -6.81
N ASN A 46 7.99 8.19 -7.57
CA ASN A 46 8.30 8.70 -8.90
C ASN A 46 9.21 9.95 -8.80
N LYS A 47 9.77 10.38 -9.94
CA LYS A 47 10.81 11.43 -9.99
C LYS A 47 10.35 12.77 -9.41
N ASP A 48 9.06 13.07 -9.54
CA ASP A 48 8.41 14.30 -9.10
C ASP A 48 7.68 14.18 -7.76
N TYR A 49 7.78 13.03 -7.08
CA TYR A 49 7.13 12.75 -5.80
C TYR A 49 5.60 12.92 -5.81
N SER A 50 4.97 12.86 -6.99
CA SER A 50 3.50 12.95 -7.13
C SER A 50 2.79 11.62 -6.93
N ASN A 51 3.51 10.50 -6.94
CA ASN A 51 2.97 9.15 -6.76
C ASN A 51 4.08 8.17 -6.33
N ALA A 52 3.73 6.90 -6.08
CA ALA A 52 4.69 5.85 -5.75
C ALA A 52 4.24 4.46 -6.22
N SER A 53 5.23 3.58 -6.32
CA SER A 53 5.07 2.12 -6.44
C SER A 53 5.36 1.45 -5.11
N PHE A 54 4.69 0.33 -4.86
CA PHE A 54 4.76 -0.39 -3.59
C PHE A 54 5.21 -1.82 -3.79
N ILE A 55 6.16 -2.26 -2.98
CA ILE A 55 6.54 -3.69 -2.87
C ILE A 55 6.19 -4.13 -1.45
N ILE A 56 5.34 -5.14 -1.35
CA ILE A 56 4.73 -5.57 -0.10
C ILE A 56 4.90 -7.08 0.03
N ASP A 57 5.77 -7.48 0.96
CA ASP A 57 6.03 -8.89 1.25
C ASP A 57 5.01 -9.41 2.26
N VAL A 58 4.28 -10.46 1.87
CA VAL A 58 3.16 -11.01 2.65
C VAL A 58 3.29 -12.50 2.90
N LYS A 59 2.83 -12.91 4.09
CA LYS A 59 2.58 -14.31 4.44
C LYS A 59 1.10 -14.57 4.52
N VAL A 60 0.67 -15.75 4.06
CA VAL A 60 -0.73 -16.17 4.06
C VAL A 60 -0.91 -17.38 4.98
N LYS A 61 -2.01 -17.43 5.74
CA LYS A 61 -2.29 -18.58 6.62
C LYS A 61 -2.34 -19.89 5.82
N LYS A 62 -1.79 -20.98 6.37
CA LYS A 62 -1.84 -22.30 5.74
C LYS A 62 -3.27 -22.72 5.36
N ASN A 63 -3.39 -23.49 4.27
CA ASN A 63 -4.66 -24.03 3.76
C ASN A 63 -5.70 -22.96 3.37
N LYS A 64 -5.24 -21.79 2.94
CA LYS A 64 -6.09 -20.72 2.42
C LYS A 64 -5.77 -20.42 0.95
N ASN A 65 -6.73 -19.81 0.26
CA ASN A 65 -6.56 -19.39 -1.12
C ASN A 65 -5.67 -18.15 -1.19
N ILE A 66 -4.41 -18.34 -1.59
CA ILE A 66 -3.41 -17.27 -1.65
C ILE A 66 -3.83 -16.17 -2.63
N ALA A 67 -4.34 -16.56 -3.81
CA ALA A 67 -4.69 -15.62 -4.87
C ALA A 67 -5.82 -14.68 -4.40
N GLU A 68 -6.89 -15.25 -3.86
CA GLU A 68 -8.03 -14.50 -3.34
C GLU A 68 -7.63 -13.53 -2.22
N ILE A 69 -6.78 -13.98 -1.30
CA ILE A 69 -6.32 -13.14 -0.17
C ILE A 69 -5.45 -11.97 -0.66
N ILE A 70 -4.54 -12.23 -1.61
CA ILE A 70 -3.70 -11.19 -2.19
C ILE A 70 -4.53 -10.20 -3.00
N GLU A 71 -5.51 -10.66 -3.77
CA GLU A 71 -6.42 -9.82 -4.54
C GLU A 71 -7.28 -8.93 -3.64
N ASN A 72 -7.82 -9.48 -2.56
CA ASN A 72 -8.58 -8.73 -1.56
C ASN A 72 -7.72 -7.63 -0.93
N PHE A 73 -6.49 -7.97 -0.51
CA PHE A 73 -5.57 -6.99 0.07
C PHE A 73 -5.19 -5.88 -0.92
N ALA A 74 -4.83 -6.24 -2.16
CA ALA A 74 -4.43 -5.28 -3.18
C ALA A 74 -5.57 -4.32 -3.53
N THR A 75 -6.79 -4.85 -3.65
CA THR A 75 -8.01 -4.07 -3.94
C THR A 75 -8.32 -3.10 -2.79
N GLU A 76 -8.23 -3.58 -1.55
CA GLU A 76 -8.46 -2.74 -0.36
C GLU A 76 -7.42 -1.63 -0.25
N PHE A 77 -6.14 -1.97 -0.43
CA PHE A 77 -5.05 -0.98 -0.41
C PHE A 77 -5.21 0.06 -1.53
N GLU A 78 -5.49 -0.37 -2.77
CA GLU A 78 -5.74 0.57 -3.88
C GLU A 78 -6.90 1.53 -3.56
N THR A 79 -7.99 0.99 -3.02
CA THR A 79 -9.18 1.76 -2.68
C THR A 79 -8.87 2.82 -1.62
N ARG A 80 -8.25 2.43 -0.50
CA ARG A 80 -7.94 3.38 0.58
C ARG A 80 -6.84 4.35 0.21
N PHE A 81 -5.85 3.93 -0.59
CA PHE A 81 -4.82 4.81 -1.11
C PHE A 81 -5.43 5.90 -1.99
N LYS A 82 -6.34 5.52 -2.89
CA LYS A 82 -7.09 6.48 -3.70
C LYS A 82 -7.93 7.41 -2.82
N SER A 83 -8.58 6.93 -1.76
CA SER A 83 -9.30 7.81 -0.84
C SER A 83 -8.39 8.79 -0.09
N LEU A 84 -7.13 8.44 0.16
CA LEU A 84 -6.18 9.29 0.88
C LEU A 84 -5.63 10.43 0.02
N ILE A 85 -5.34 10.17 -1.27
CA ILE A 85 -4.63 11.12 -2.14
C ILE A 85 -5.29 11.40 -3.49
N ASP A 86 -6.48 10.87 -3.72
CA ASP A 86 -7.32 11.03 -4.93
C ASP A 86 -6.68 10.53 -6.25
N ILE A 87 -5.65 9.69 -6.15
CA ILE A 87 -5.02 9.03 -7.29
C ILE A 87 -4.79 7.54 -6.99
N LYS A 88 -4.76 6.72 -8.04
CA LYS A 88 -4.32 5.32 -7.90
C LYS A 88 -2.80 5.25 -7.68
N PRO A 89 -2.31 4.25 -6.93
CA PRO A 89 -0.88 4.00 -6.84
C PRO A 89 -0.33 3.67 -8.23
N HIS A 90 0.94 3.99 -8.47
CA HIS A 90 1.56 3.74 -9.77
C HIS A 90 1.67 2.24 -10.06
N ASP A 91 2.05 1.47 -9.05
CA ASP A 91 2.15 0.01 -9.10
C ASP A 91 1.99 -0.58 -7.69
N ILE A 92 1.34 -1.74 -7.58
CA ILE A 92 1.27 -2.52 -6.34
C ILE A 92 1.81 -3.92 -6.65
N ARG A 93 2.98 -4.24 -6.08
CA ARG A 93 3.58 -5.57 -6.16
C ARG A 93 3.46 -6.28 -4.81
N VAL A 94 2.55 -7.23 -4.74
CA VAL A 94 2.39 -8.11 -3.57
C VAL A 94 3.23 -9.37 -3.78
N CYS A 95 4.21 -9.59 -2.91
CA CYS A 95 5.13 -10.72 -2.97
C CYS A 95 4.74 -11.76 -1.91
N TYR A 96 4.30 -12.94 -2.33
CA TYR A 96 4.09 -14.06 -1.40
C TYR A 96 5.44 -14.64 -0.98
N VAL A 97 5.75 -14.59 0.32
CA VAL A 97 7.05 -15.07 0.87
C VAL A 97 6.94 -16.30 1.76
N GLY A 98 5.72 -16.78 2.04
CA GLY A 98 5.52 -18.04 2.75
C GLY A 98 4.20 -18.12 3.51
N SER A 99 4.02 -19.23 4.24
CA SER A 99 2.83 -19.43 5.07
C SER A 99 3.10 -19.32 6.56
N TYR A 100 2.05 -19.04 7.34
CA TYR A 100 2.05 -19.17 8.80
C TYR A 100 0.92 -20.06 9.32
#